data_AF-A9XDE4-F1
#
_entry.id   AF-A9XDE4-F1
#
_cell.length_a   1.000
_cell.length_b   1.000
_cell.length_c   1.000
_cell.angle_alpha   90.00
_cell.angle_beta   90.00
_cell.angle_gamma   90.00
#
_symmetry.space_group_name_H-M   'P 1'
#
loop_
_entity.id
_entity.type
_entity.pdbx_description
1 polymer ?
#
loop_
_entity_poly.entity_id
_entity_poly.type
_entity_poly.pdbx_seq_one_letter_code
_entity_poly.pdbx_strand_id
1 'polypeptide(L)'
;TLVSSIDELATKAIGQRIQQNGLAAQANLNGSLLAGAYAIASLITDKLTELKSEELKAKIDEAKKCSEAFTTKLKQSHAQLGPDAGAATDVNAKSAILKTDNGDRGVKELNKLIKSVEDLAKAAQE
;
A
#
# COMPACT_ATOMS: atom_id res chain seq x y z
N THR A 1 1.11 -9.37 7.45
CA THR A 1 0.20 -9.90 6.40
C THR A 1 -0.46 -8.83 5.55
N LEU A 2 -1.18 -7.85 6.13
CA LEU A 2 -1.85 -6.80 5.33
C LEU A 2 -0.90 -6.02 4.42
N VAL A 3 0.27 -5.61 4.93
CA VAL A 3 1.30 -4.96 4.11
C VAL A 3 1.74 -5.84 2.94
N SER A 4 1.92 -7.14 3.17
CA SER A 4 2.26 -8.12 2.12
C SER A 4 1.15 -8.26 1.07
N SER A 5 -0.11 -8.11 1.45
CA SER A 5 -1.22 -8.14 0.47
C SER A 5 -1.16 -6.96 -0.51
N ILE A 6 -0.68 -5.79 -0.09
CA ILE A 6 -0.44 -4.66 -0.99
C ILE A 6 0.69 -4.98 -1.98
N ASP A 7 1.75 -5.67 -1.53
CA ASP A 7 2.85 -6.13 -2.40
C ASP A 7 2.38 -7.17 -3.44
N GLU A 8 1.51 -8.10 -3.03
CA GLU A 8 0.91 -9.08 -3.96
C GLU A 8 0.04 -8.37 -5.02
N LEU A 9 -0.79 -7.41 -4.61
CA LEU A 9 -1.57 -6.57 -5.53
C LEU A 9 -0.66 -5.82 -6.51
N ALA A 10 0.43 -5.23 -6.02
CA ALA A 10 1.35 -4.46 -6.84
C ALA A 10 2.11 -5.32 -7.85
N THR A 11 2.57 -6.50 -7.43
CA THR A 11 3.41 -7.38 -8.27
C THR A 11 2.60 -8.22 -9.25
N LYS A 12 1.34 -8.54 -8.93
CA LYS A 12 0.51 -9.41 -9.75
C LYS A 12 -0.59 -8.70 -10.52
N ALA A 13 -1.23 -7.67 -9.97
CA ALA A 13 -2.51 -7.18 -10.49
C ALA A 13 -2.42 -5.85 -11.26
N ILE A 14 -1.31 -5.10 -11.15
CA ILE A 14 -1.13 -3.87 -11.94
C ILE A 14 -1.14 -4.21 -13.44
N GLY A 15 -1.96 -3.48 -14.19
CA GLY A 15 -2.09 -3.65 -15.63
C GLY A 15 -2.69 -5.00 -16.02
N GLN A 16 -3.47 -5.64 -15.14
CA GLN A 16 -4.09 -6.93 -15.38
C GLN A 16 -5.62 -6.87 -15.33
N ARG A 17 -6.25 -7.86 -15.97
CA ARG A 17 -7.64 -8.25 -15.80
C ARG A 17 -7.73 -9.77 -15.63
N ILE A 18 -8.87 -10.24 -15.13
CA ILE A 18 -9.18 -11.67 -15.13
C ILE A 18 -9.65 -12.08 -16.54
N GLN A 19 -9.14 -13.20 -17.01
CA GLN A 19 -9.56 -13.94 -18.19
C GLN A 19 -9.74 -15.43 -17.83
N GLN A 20 -10.21 -16.23 -18.78
CA GLN A 20 -10.48 -17.66 -18.58
C GLN A 20 -9.30 -18.42 -17.97
N ASN A 21 -8.07 -18.07 -18.34
CA ASN A 21 -6.84 -18.77 -17.93
C ASN A 21 -6.06 -18.01 -16.85
N GLY A 22 -6.71 -17.11 -16.10
CA GLY A 22 -6.09 -16.32 -15.04
C GLY A 22 -5.90 -14.85 -15.41
N LEU A 23 -4.76 -14.27 -15.03
CA LEU A 23 -4.48 -12.86 -15.29
C LEU A 23 -3.97 -12.64 -16.71
N ALA A 24 -4.43 -11.56 -17.33
CA ALA A 24 -3.97 -11.13 -18.64
C ALA A 24 -3.91 -9.61 -18.72
N ALA A 25 -3.10 -9.09 -19.64
CA ALA A 25 -2.82 -7.67 -19.75
C ALA A 25 -4.09 -6.83 -19.98
N GLN A 26 -4.22 -5.78 -19.19
CA GLN A 26 -5.17 -4.67 -19.34
C GLN A 26 -4.50 -3.41 -18.76
N ALA A 27 -3.68 -2.77 -19.58
CA ALA A 27 -2.89 -1.62 -19.16
C ALA A 27 -3.76 -0.43 -18.76
N ASN A 28 -3.27 0.35 -17.80
CA ASN A 28 -3.74 1.68 -17.44
C ASN A 28 -5.18 1.79 -16.91
N LEU A 29 -5.70 0.72 -16.31
CA LEU A 29 -7.02 0.69 -15.69
C LEU A 29 -6.93 0.27 -14.21
N ASN A 30 -6.03 0.91 -13.46
CA ASN A 30 -5.68 0.50 -12.09
C ASN A 30 -6.45 1.25 -10.99
N GLY A 31 -7.43 2.10 -11.32
CA GLY A 31 -8.09 2.97 -10.34
C GLY A 31 -8.76 2.19 -9.20
N SER A 32 -9.52 1.14 -9.50
CA SER A 32 -10.16 0.29 -8.49
C SER A 32 -9.16 -0.54 -7.69
N LEU A 33 -8.09 -1.03 -8.32
CA LEU A 33 -6.97 -1.71 -7.66
C LEU A 33 -6.33 -0.80 -6.60
N LEU A 34 -6.06 0.46 -6.97
CA LEU A 34 -5.49 1.46 -6.06
C LEU A 34 -6.44 1.85 -4.93
N ALA A 35 -7.74 1.96 -5.21
CA ALA A 35 -8.75 2.15 -4.17
C ALA A 35 -8.76 0.99 -3.16
N GLY A 36 -8.62 -0.26 -3.63
CA GLY A 36 -8.46 -1.44 -2.79
C GLY A 36 -7.19 -1.38 -1.93
N ALA A 37 -6.05 -1.02 -2.52
CA ALA A 37 -4.80 -0.84 -1.79
C ALA A 37 -4.90 0.27 -0.71
N TYR A 38 -5.60 1.37 -1.02
CA TYR A 38 -5.89 2.43 -0.06
C TYR A 38 -6.77 1.95 1.11
N ALA A 39 -7.78 1.13 0.84
CA ALA A 39 -8.62 0.54 1.88
C ALA A 39 -7.81 -0.37 2.82
N ILE A 40 -6.91 -1.20 2.27
CA ILE A 40 -5.99 -2.03 3.06
C ILE A 40 -5.05 -1.16 3.89
N ALA A 41 -4.50 -0.09 3.30
CA ALA A 41 -3.64 0.86 4.01
C ALA A 41 -4.36 1.54 5.19
N SER A 42 -5.63 1.90 5.00
CA SER A 42 -6.46 2.46 6.07
C SER A 42 -6.70 1.43 7.18
N LEU A 43 -7.01 0.18 6.81
CA LEU A 43 -7.17 -0.92 7.76
C LEU A 43 -5.88 -1.20 8.56
N ILE A 44 -4.70 -1.06 7.96
CA ILE A 44 -3.43 -1.17 8.68
C ILE A 44 -3.34 -0.09 9.78
N THR A 45 -3.69 1.16 9.47
CA THR A 45 -3.72 2.26 10.45
C THR A 45 -4.67 1.97 11.62
N ASP A 46 -5.87 1.46 11.32
CA ASP A 46 -6.86 1.10 12.33
C ASP A 46 -6.31 -0.02 13.24
N LYS A 47 -5.75 -1.08 12.66
CA LYS A 47 -5.17 -2.20 13.42
C LYS A 47 -3.98 -1.78 14.29
N LEU A 48 -3.13 -0.88 13.80
CA LEU A 48 -2.03 -0.33 14.59
C LEU A 48 -2.54 0.56 15.73
N THR A 49 -3.66 1.26 15.54
CA THR A 49 -4.28 2.08 16.58
C THR A 49 -4.92 1.22 17.68
N GLU A 50 -5.48 0.07 17.32
CA GLU A 50 -6.05 -0.89 18.26
C GLU A 50 -4.99 -1.68 19.05
N LEU A 51 -3.76 -1.76 18.52
CA LEU A 51 -2.67 -2.53 19.13
C LEU A 51 -2.11 -1.81 20.36
N LYS A 52 -2.24 -2.43 21.53
CA LYS A 52 -1.75 -1.89 22.80
C LYS A 52 -0.65 -2.78 23.37
N SER A 53 0.54 -2.21 23.54
CA SER A 53 1.67 -2.81 24.26
C SER A 53 2.55 -1.68 24.80
N GLU A 54 2.86 -1.69 26.09
CA GLU A 54 3.73 -0.68 26.71
C GLU A 54 5.17 -0.84 26.23
N GLU A 55 5.66 -2.07 26.17
CA GLU A 55 7.02 -2.41 25.74
C GLU A 55 7.27 -2.09 24.26
N LEU A 56 6.25 -2.27 23.41
CA LEU A 56 6.35 -2.02 21.97
C LEU A 56 5.79 -0.65 21.55
N LYS A 57 5.38 0.20 22.50
CA LYS A 57 4.65 1.45 22.23
C LYS A 57 5.35 2.32 21.19
N ALA A 58 6.66 2.53 21.32
CA ALA A 58 7.42 3.36 20.39
C ALA A 58 7.42 2.80 18.95
N LYS A 59 7.48 1.47 18.78
CA LYS A 59 7.45 0.82 17.47
C LYS A 59 6.05 0.84 16.86
N ILE A 60 5.02 0.67 17.68
CA ILE A 60 3.62 0.81 17.27
C ILE A 60 3.36 2.24 16.77
N ASP A 61 3.78 3.25 17.54
CA ASP A 61 3.60 4.66 17.20
C ASP A 61 4.33 5.02 15.88
N GLU A 62 5.56 4.51 15.66
CA GLU A 62 6.29 4.72 14.39
C GLU A 62 5.63 4.03 13.19
N ALA A 63 5.19 2.78 13.34
CA ALA A 63 4.46 2.07 12.29
C ALA A 63 3.15 2.79 11.94
N LYS A 64 2.42 3.29 12.96
CA LYS A 64 1.20 4.07 12.77
C LYS A 64 1.46 5.35 11.98
N LYS A 65 2.48 6.12 12.37
CA LYS A 65 2.91 7.33 11.65
C LYS A 65 3.27 7.03 10.20
N CYS A 66 3.97 5.93 9.92
CA CYS A 66 4.27 5.51 8.55
C CYS A 66 2.99 5.17 7.76
N SER A 67 2.01 4.51 8.39
CA SER A 67 0.73 4.16 7.77
C SER A 67 -0.11 5.40 7.43
N GLU A 68 -0.15 6.37 8.33
CA GLU A 68 -0.81 7.67 8.12
C GLU A 68 -0.12 8.47 7.01
N ALA A 69 1.22 8.46 6.96
CA ALA A 69 1.97 9.11 5.89
C ALA A 69 1.67 8.48 4.53
N PHE A 70 1.63 7.15 4.45
CA PHE A 70 1.31 6.43 3.21
C PHE A 70 -0.11 6.74 2.71
N THR A 71 -1.12 6.58 3.56
CA THR A 71 -2.51 6.92 3.20
C THR A 71 -2.68 8.39 2.83
N THR A 72 -1.97 9.30 3.50
CA THR A 72 -1.95 10.73 3.15
C THR A 72 -1.35 10.98 1.78
N LYS A 73 -0.22 10.33 1.44
CA LYS A 73 0.42 10.50 0.14
C LYS A 73 -0.45 9.99 -1.01
N LEU A 74 -1.14 8.86 -0.81
CA LEU A 74 -2.11 8.33 -1.79
C LEU A 74 -3.24 9.34 -2.03
N LYS A 75 -3.81 9.93 -0.97
CA LYS A 75 -4.83 10.99 -1.09
C LYS A 75 -4.31 12.23 -1.80
N GLN A 76 -3.11 12.70 -1.47
CA GLN A 76 -2.51 13.86 -2.15
C GLN A 76 -2.29 13.61 -3.65
N SER A 77 -2.10 12.35 -4.04
CA SER A 77 -1.91 11.92 -5.43
C SER A 77 -3.22 11.51 -6.12
N HIS A 78 -4.39 11.83 -5.55
CA HIS A 78 -5.70 11.33 -6.03
C HIS A 78 -5.95 11.62 -7.51
N ALA A 79 -5.50 12.77 -8.03
CA ALA A 79 -5.68 13.13 -9.45
C ALA A 79 -5.01 12.12 -10.40
N GLN A 80 -3.93 11.46 -9.98
CA GLN A 80 -3.21 10.46 -10.77
C GLN A 80 -3.58 9.01 -10.41
N LEU A 81 -4.02 8.78 -9.17
CA LEU A 81 -4.31 7.46 -8.62
C LEU A 81 -5.79 7.06 -8.69
N GLY A 82 -6.68 8.05 -8.72
CA GLY A 82 -8.12 7.88 -8.90
C GLY A 82 -8.69 8.82 -9.95
N PRO A 83 -8.15 8.85 -11.19
CA PRO A 83 -8.78 9.58 -12.28
C PRO A 83 -10.12 8.92 -12.65
N ASP A 84 -10.98 9.70 -13.31
CA ASP A 84 -12.28 9.22 -13.79
C ASP A 84 -12.15 7.98 -14.67
N ALA A 85 -13.22 7.18 -14.71
CA ALA A 85 -13.29 5.90 -15.40
C ALA A 85 -12.20 4.87 -14.98
N GLY A 86 -11.48 5.12 -13.88
CA GLY A 86 -10.45 4.21 -13.35
C GLY A 86 -9.16 4.19 -14.14
N ALA A 87 -8.90 5.21 -14.98
CA ALA A 87 -7.79 5.28 -15.94
C ALA A 87 -6.41 5.56 -15.32
N ALA A 88 -6.16 5.09 -14.09
CA ALA A 88 -4.84 5.21 -13.46
C ALA A 88 -3.82 4.35 -14.22
N THR A 89 -2.77 5.01 -14.74
CA THR A 89 -1.73 4.35 -15.54
C THR A 89 -0.94 3.32 -14.73
N ASP A 90 -0.34 2.35 -15.40
CA ASP A 90 0.52 1.37 -14.74
C ASP A 90 1.71 2.04 -14.06
N VAL A 91 2.25 3.10 -14.67
CA VAL A 91 3.33 3.91 -14.08
C VAL A 91 2.88 4.61 -12.80
N ASN A 92 1.69 5.21 -12.79
CA ASN A 92 1.16 5.85 -11.60
C ASN A 92 0.88 4.83 -10.49
N ALA A 93 0.35 3.66 -10.84
CA ALA A 93 0.11 2.58 -9.90
C ALA A 93 1.41 2.04 -9.29
N LYS A 94 2.44 1.79 -10.11
CA LYS A 94 3.77 1.36 -9.63
C LYS A 94 4.39 2.39 -8.69
N SER A 95 4.35 3.66 -9.08
CA SER A 95 4.82 4.79 -8.27
C SER A 95 4.10 4.93 -6.91
N ALA A 96 2.95 4.29 -6.73
CA ALA A 96 2.18 4.29 -5.50
C ALA A 96 2.41 3.04 -4.64
N ILE A 97 2.40 1.84 -5.22
CA ILE A 97 2.32 0.59 -4.44
C ILE A 97 3.37 -0.48 -4.80
N LEU A 98 4.19 -0.32 -5.84
CA LEU A 98 5.22 -1.30 -6.19
C LEU A 98 6.53 -0.96 -5.49
N LYS A 99 6.92 -1.72 -4.45
CA LYS A 99 8.10 -1.44 -3.60
C LYS A 99 9.43 -1.23 -4.33
N THR A 100 9.60 -1.81 -5.52
CA THR A 100 10.82 -1.70 -6.35
C THR A 100 10.83 -0.47 -7.26
N ASP A 101 9.72 0.28 -7.32
CA ASP A 101 9.61 1.51 -8.09
C ASP A 101 10.22 2.70 -7.32
N ASN A 102 10.71 3.71 -8.05
CA ASN A 102 11.36 4.90 -7.49
C ASN A 102 10.49 6.16 -7.56
N GLY A 103 9.21 6.01 -7.87
CA GLY A 103 8.28 7.12 -7.98
C GLY A 103 7.98 7.81 -6.64
N ASP A 104 7.07 8.78 -6.70
CA ASP A 104 6.78 9.68 -5.58
C ASP A 104 5.27 9.81 -5.32
N ARG A 105 4.52 8.71 -5.45
CA ARG A 105 3.05 8.70 -5.24
C ARG A 105 2.60 7.82 -4.09
N GLY A 106 3.54 7.37 -3.27
CA GLY A 106 3.27 6.52 -2.10
C GLY A 106 4.29 5.42 -1.89
N VAL A 107 5.07 5.03 -2.91
CA VAL A 107 6.01 3.90 -2.79
C VAL A 107 7.09 4.13 -1.71
N LYS A 108 7.53 5.38 -1.54
CA LYS A 108 8.52 5.73 -0.50
C LYS A 108 7.93 5.56 0.90
N GLU A 109 6.69 6.00 1.10
CA GLU A 109 5.95 5.83 2.36
C GLU A 109 5.60 4.36 2.61
N LEU A 110 5.21 3.62 1.58
CA LEU A 110 4.97 2.18 1.67
C LEU A 110 6.23 1.43 2.11
N ASN A 111 7.40 1.74 1.56
CA ASN A 111 8.65 1.11 1.96
C ASN A 111 9.01 1.41 3.43
N LYS A 112 8.71 2.61 3.92
CA LYS A 112 8.87 2.96 5.35
C LYS A 112 7.85 2.21 6.23
N LEU A 113 6.61 2.08 5.77
CA LEU A 113 5.58 1.29 6.45
C LEU A 113 5.96 -0.20 6.54
N ILE A 114 6.43 -0.78 5.44
CA ILE A 114 6.94 -2.17 5.42
C ILE A 114 8.01 -2.35 6.48
N LYS A 115 9.04 -1.49 6.45
CA LYS A 115 10.17 -1.59 7.38
C LYS A 115 9.73 -1.44 8.84
N SER A 116 8.92 -0.43 9.15
CA SER A 116 8.44 -0.20 10.53
C SER A 116 7.57 -1.36 11.05
N VAL A 117 6.73 -1.96 10.20
CA VAL A 117 5.94 -3.15 10.55
C VAL A 117 6.83 -4.39 10.73
N GLU A 118 7.88 -4.56 9.92
CA GLU A 118 8.86 -5.64 10.09
C GLU A 118 9.63 -5.50 11.41
N ASP A 119 10.08 -4.30 11.75
CA ASP A 119 10.79 -4.02 12.99
C ASP A 119 9.89 -4.21 14.22
N LEU A 120 8.61 -3.84 14.13
CA LEU A 120 7.60 -4.13 15.15
C LEU A 120 7.38 -5.65 15.30
N ALA A 121 7.25 -6.38 14.18
CA ALA A 121 7.03 -7.82 14.20
C ALA A 121 8.21 -8.58 14.82
N LYS A 122 9.45 -8.19 14.50
CA LYS A 122 10.66 -8.77 15.11
C LYS A 122 10.68 -8.55 16.62
N ALA A 123 10.43 -7.32 17.06
CA ALA A 123 10.42 -7.00 18.48
C ALA A 123 9.30 -7.70 19.27
N ALA A 124 8.20 -8.06 18.61
CA ALA A 124 7.13 -8.84 19.24
C ALA A 124 7.43 -10.35 19.32
N GLN A 125 8.50 -10.82 18.66
CA GLN A 125 8.95 -12.21 18.67
C GLN A 125 10.12 -12.46 19.64
N GLU A 126 10.71 -11.39 20.16
CA GLU A 126 11.72 -11.41 21.23
C GLU A 126 11.05 -11.56 22.60
#